data_AF-A0A820SIU5-F1
#
_entry.id   AF-A0A820SIU5-F1
#
_cell.length_a   1.000
_cell.length_b   1.000
_cell.length_c   1.000
_cell.angle_alpha   90.00
_cell.angle_beta   90.00
_cell.angle_gamma   90.00
#
_symmetry.space_group_name_H-M   'P 1'
#
loop_
_entity.id
_entity.type
_entity.pdbx_description
1 polymer ?
#
loop_
_entity_poly.entity_id
_entity_poly.type
_entity_poly.pdbx_seq_one_letter_code
_entity_poly.pdbx_strand_id
1 'polypeptide(L)'
;MSCSDKIFRWNVLGIQGALLSHIIQPIYLNSITIGFPFHYGHLCRALCCRLQDYFHSNPLPEPYRLNHPLIGHTKFKWKEEINRNTNSDDSLNWNIADNDIELIEPSTGKR
;
A
#
# COMPACT_ATOMS: atom_id res chain seq x y z
N MET A 1 8.52 -6.76 -7.78
CA MET A 1 7.51 -6.76 -6.70
C MET A 1 6.41 -5.80 -7.08
N SER A 2 5.16 -6.27 -7.16
CA SER A 2 4.01 -5.42 -7.47
C SER A 2 3.61 -4.54 -6.28
N CYS A 3 2.73 -3.55 -6.49
CA CYS A 3 2.20 -2.73 -5.39
C CYS A 3 1.43 -3.56 -4.37
N SER A 4 0.65 -4.57 -4.80
CA SER A 4 -0.03 -5.49 -3.88
C SER A 4 0.98 -6.30 -3.06
N ASP A 5 2.10 -6.74 -3.63
CA ASP A 5 3.16 -7.40 -2.86
C ASP A 5 3.81 -6.48 -1.81
N LYS A 6 4.02 -5.20 -2.15
CA LYS A 6 4.56 -4.20 -1.21
C LYS A 6 3.58 -3.94 -0.07
N ILE A 7 2.29 -3.79 -0.36
CA ILE A 7 1.25 -3.58 0.66
C ILE A 7 1.10 -4.83 1.54
N PHE A 8 1.12 -6.03 0.96
CA PHE A 8 1.13 -7.26 1.75
C PHE A 8 2.33 -7.32 2.70
N ARG A 9 3.53 -6.93 2.23
CA ARG A 9 4.72 -6.84 3.09
C ARG A 9 4.50 -5.85 4.23
N TRP A 10 3.88 -4.70 3.99
CA TRP A 10 3.53 -3.74 5.04
C TRP A 10 2.53 -4.32 6.05
N ASN A 11 1.58 -5.15 5.61
CA ASN A 11 0.66 -5.85 6.50
C ASN A 11 1.33 -6.94 7.35
N VAL A 12 2.63 -7.20 7.17
CA VAL A 12 3.40 -8.11 8.03
C VAL A 12 4.44 -7.33 8.83
N LEU A 13 5.28 -6.54 8.16
CA LEU A 13 6.45 -5.87 8.75
C LEU A 13 6.19 -4.41 9.18
N GLY A 14 4.99 -3.88 8.92
CA GLY A 14 4.67 -2.47 9.09
C GLY A 14 5.20 -1.58 7.97
N ILE A 15 4.66 -0.35 7.89
CA ILE A 15 4.97 0.64 6.85
C ILE A 15 6.26 1.43 7.11
N GLN A 16 6.73 1.46 8.36
CA GLN A 16 7.84 2.30 8.82
C GLN A 16 9.20 1.93 8.21
N GLY A 17 9.35 0.71 7.69
CA GLY A 17 10.60 0.22 7.14
C GLY A 17 11.65 -0.13 8.21
N ALA A 18 12.80 -0.63 7.76
CA ALA A 18 13.79 -1.22 8.65
C ALA A 18 14.45 -0.17 9.56
N LEU A 19 14.86 0.98 9.03
CA LEU A 19 15.59 2.00 9.80
C LEU A 19 14.76 2.49 11.00
N LEU A 20 13.48 2.83 10.78
CA LEU A 20 12.61 3.30 11.85
C LEU A 20 12.23 2.20 12.84
N SER A 21 12.21 0.93 12.45
CA SER A 21 11.87 -0.19 13.36
C SER A 21 12.84 -0.36 14.55
N HIS A 22 14.02 0.25 14.50
CA HIS A 22 14.95 0.30 15.64
C HIS A 22 14.53 1.29 16.73
N ILE A 23 13.62 2.22 16.41
CA ILE A 23 13.25 3.35 17.27
C ILE A 23 11.78 3.28 17.68
N ILE A 24 10.92 2.75 16.81
CA ILE A 24 9.46 2.69 17.02
C ILE A 24 8.90 1.28 16.80
N GLN A 25 7.73 1.01 17.41
CA GLN A 25 6.96 -0.20 17.14
C GLN A 25 6.39 -0.21 15.71
N PRO A 26 6.07 -1.38 15.12
CA PRO A 26 5.53 -1.48 13.78
C PRO A 26 4.23 -0.69 13.61
N ILE A 27 4.14 0.06 12.51
CA ILE A 27 2.96 0.86 12.15
C ILE A 27 2.20 0.12 11.06
N TYR A 28 0.90 -0.07 11.24
CA TYR A 28 0.03 -0.72 10.26
C TYR A 28 -1.08 0.23 9.80
N LEU A 29 -1.46 0.13 8.53
CA LEU A 29 -2.64 0.83 8.03
C LEU A 29 -3.90 0.18 8.61
N ASN A 30 -4.80 1.00 9.16
CA ASN A 30 -6.09 0.52 9.66
C ASN A 30 -7.07 0.21 8.52
N SER A 31 -6.97 0.93 7.40
CA SER A 31 -7.86 0.78 6.26
C SER A 31 -7.15 1.00 4.92
N ILE A 32 -7.66 0.35 3.88
CA ILE A 32 -7.26 0.54 2.48
C ILE A 32 -8.54 0.79 1.68
N THR A 33 -8.63 1.94 1.02
CA THR A 33 -9.78 2.29 0.17
C THR A 33 -9.35 2.31 -1.28
N ILE A 34 -10.07 1.58 -2.14
CA ILE A 34 -9.77 1.47 -3.57
C ILE A 34 -10.88 2.17 -4.36
N GLY A 35 -10.51 2.91 -5.40
CA GLY A 35 -11.46 3.54 -6.32
C GLY A 35 -11.95 2.57 -7.40
N PHE A 36 -11.01 2.03 -8.18
CA PHE A 36 -11.23 1.06 -9.23
C PHE A 36 -9.89 0.41 -9.64
N PRO A 37 -9.86 -0.84 -10.10
CA PRO A 37 -10.92 -1.85 -10.02
C PRO A 37 -11.09 -2.39 -8.58
N PHE A 38 -12.32 -2.76 -8.20
CA PHE A 38 -12.62 -3.30 -6.88
C PHE A 38 -13.25 -4.69 -6.95
N HIS A 39 -12.60 -5.66 -6.32
CA HIS A 39 -13.18 -6.96 -6.02
C HIS A 39 -12.69 -7.40 -4.64
N TYR A 40 -13.61 -7.45 -3.67
CA TYR A 40 -13.27 -7.68 -2.26
C TYR A 40 -12.43 -8.95 -2.05
N GLY A 41 -12.86 -10.11 -2.58
CA GLY A 41 -12.11 -11.37 -2.41
C GLY A 41 -10.69 -11.36 -2.98
N HIS A 42 -10.49 -10.82 -4.19
CA HIS A 42 -9.17 -10.65 -4.79
C HIS A 42 -8.29 -9.69 -4.00
N LEU A 43 -8.85 -8.58 -3.50
CA LEU A 43 -8.13 -7.62 -2.67
C LEU A 43 -7.73 -8.22 -1.32
N CYS A 44 -8.64 -8.89 -0.61
CA CYS A 44 -8.32 -9.59 0.65
C CYS A 44 -7.17 -10.59 0.44
N ARG A 45 -7.28 -11.45 -0.58
CA ARG A 45 -6.24 -12.42 -0.91
C ARG A 45 -4.91 -11.73 -1.19
N ALA A 46 -4.89 -10.71 -2.05
CA ALA A 46 -3.67 -10.05 -2.47
C ALA A 46 -3.00 -9.24 -1.35
N LEU A 47 -3.78 -8.59 -0.49
CA LEU A 47 -3.29 -7.59 0.46
C LEU A 47 -3.02 -8.14 1.87
N CYS A 48 -3.72 -9.16 2.34
CA CYS A 48 -3.53 -9.68 3.71
C CYS A 48 -3.74 -11.20 3.89
N CYS A 49 -4.58 -11.86 3.10
CA CYS A 49 -5.00 -13.23 3.41
C CYS A 49 -4.19 -14.34 2.71
N ARG A 50 -3.35 -14.06 1.70
CA ARG A 50 -2.69 -15.12 0.92
C ARG A 50 -1.75 -16.05 1.69
N LEU A 51 -1.24 -15.64 2.86
CA LEU A 51 -0.39 -16.46 3.73
C LEU A 51 -0.97 -16.63 5.14
N GLN A 52 -2.28 -16.46 5.30
CA GLN A 52 -2.94 -16.54 6.60
C GLN A 52 -2.69 -17.89 7.28
N ASP A 53 -2.85 -19.00 6.56
CA ASP A 53 -2.64 -20.35 7.12
C ASP A 53 -1.18 -20.60 7.51
N TYR A 54 -0.24 -20.02 6.76
CA TYR A 54 1.18 -20.09 7.07
C TYR A 54 1.50 -19.38 8.37
N PHE A 55 1.04 -18.14 8.56
CA PHE A 55 1.29 -17.37 9.78
C PHE A 55 0.47 -17.87 10.98
N HIS A 56 -0.63 -18.57 10.75
CA HIS A 56 -1.34 -19.29 11.80
C HIS A 56 -0.50 -20.44 12.36
N SER A 57 0.18 -21.19 11.50
CA SER A 57 1.06 -22.30 11.90
C SER A 57 2.46 -21.83 12.33
N ASN A 58 2.88 -20.64 11.88
CA ASN A 58 4.20 -20.06 12.09
C ASN A 58 4.03 -18.62 12.59
N PRO A 59 3.77 -18.42 13.89
CA PRO A 59 3.51 -17.09 14.43
C PRO A 59 4.73 -16.17 14.24
N LEU A 60 4.44 -14.90 13.95
CA LEU A 60 5.45 -13.88 13.81
C LEU A 60 6.05 -13.53 15.19
N PRO A 61 7.32 -13.10 15.24
CA PRO A 61 7.91 -12.60 16.48
C PRO A 61 7.22 -11.31 16.92
N GLU A 62 6.99 -11.15 18.22
CA GLU A 62 6.50 -9.88 18.78
C GLU A 62 7.44 -8.72 18.43
N PRO A 63 6.94 -7.52 18.11
CA PRO A 63 5.53 -7.09 18.10
C PRO A 63 4.84 -7.21 16.72
N TYR A 64 5.38 -8.02 15.80
CA TYR A 64 4.87 -8.14 14.44
C TYR A 64 3.65 -9.05 14.35
N ARG A 65 2.73 -8.70 13.45
CA ARG A 65 1.51 -9.48 13.20
C ARG A 65 1.09 -9.43 11.73
N LEU A 66 0.23 -10.37 11.33
CA LEU A 66 -0.50 -10.28 10.08
C LEU A 66 -1.69 -9.32 10.24
N ASN A 67 -1.57 -8.11 9.70
CA ASN A 67 -2.60 -7.10 9.72
C ASN A 67 -3.68 -7.36 8.66
N HIS A 68 -4.94 -7.34 9.08
CA HIS A 68 -6.10 -7.38 8.19
C HIS A 68 -6.80 -6.02 8.21
N PRO A 69 -6.41 -5.08 7.32
CA PRO A 69 -7.01 -3.75 7.30
C PRO A 69 -8.46 -3.80 6.81
N LEU A 70 -9.26 -2.80 7.18
CA LEU A 70 -10.57 -2.57 6.57
C LEU A 70 -10.39 -2.27 5.07
N ILE A 71 -10.94 -3.12 4.19
CA ILE A 71 -10.88 -2.91 2.74
C ILE A 71 -12.20 -2.29 2.27
N GLY A 72 -12.14 -1.03 1.84
CA GLY A 72 -13.30 -0.24 1.40
C GLY A 72 -13.29 0.05 -0.10
N HIS A 73 -14.48 0.26 -0.67
CA HIS A 73 -14.68 0.73 -2.04
C HIS A 73 -15.24 2.14 -2.03
N THR A 74 -14.71 3.04 -2.87
CA THR A 74 -15.34 4.35 -3.03
C THR A 74 -16.65 4.23 -3.79
N LYS A 75 -17.67 5.02 -3.41
CA LYS A 75 -18.94 5.11 -4.16
C LYS A 75 -18.78 5.77 -5.54
N PHE A 76 -17.67 6.46 -5.77
CA PHE A 76 -17.41 7.14 -7.03
C PHE A 76 -17.04 6.14 -8.12
N LYS A 77 -17.87 6.07 -9.17
CA LYS A 77 -17.53 5.30 -10.37
C LYS A 77 -16.58 6.12 -11.21
N TRP A 78 -15.29 5.79 -11.14
CA TRP A 78 -14.34 6.25 -12.15
C TRP A 78 -14.84 5.73 -13.51
N LYS A 79 -15.23 6.62 -14.42
CA LYS A 79 -15.47 6.24 -15.81
C LYS A 79 -14.14 5.76 -16.38
N GLU A 80 -14.11 4.58 -16.99
CA GLU A 80 -12.95 4.04 -17.72
C GLU A 80 -12.46 5.00 -18.84
N GLU A 81 -13.24 6.03 -19.17
CA GLU A 81 -13.03 6.99 -20.24
C GLU A 81 -12.07 8.15 -19.93
N ILE A 82 -11.49 8.27 -18.73
CA ILE A 82 -10.36 9.19 -18.53
C ILE A 82 -9.11 8.52 -19.13
N ASN A 83 -9.01 8.64 -20.46
CA ASN A 83 -7.85 8.45 -21.31
C ASN A 83 -6.76 7.52 -20.74
N ARG A 84 -6.73 6.26 -21.21
CA ARG A 84 -5.51 5.43 -21.22
C ARG A 84 -4.33 6.07 -21.99
N ASN A 85 -4.51 7.28 -22.54
CA ASN A 85 -3.56 8.07 -23.31
C ASN A 85 -2.91 9.23 -22.55
N THR A 86 -3.11 9.37 -21.24
CA THR A 86 -2.39 10.39 -20.44
C THR A 86 -1.57 9.75 -19.32
N ASN A 87 -0.77 8.73 -19.66
CA ASN A 87 0.37 8.40 -18.81
C ASN A 87 1.38 9.54 -18.97
N SER A 88 1.24 10.59 -18.17
CA SER A 88 2.38 11.46 -17.89
C SER A 88 3.42 10.61 -17.18
N ASP A 89 4.63 10.56 -17.71
CA ASP A 89 5.78 9.92 -17.09
C ASP A 89 6.28 10.72 -15.89
N ASP A 90 5.39 11.34 -15.12
CA ASP A 90 5.72 12.21 -14.00
C ASP A 90 5.12 11.63 -12.72
N SER A 91 5.93 11.57 -11.66
CA SER A 91 5.48 11.21 -10.31
C SER A 91 5.48 12.46 -9.45
N LEU A 92 4.30 12.82 -8.91
CA LEU A 92 4.16 13.93 -7.98
C LEU A 92 4.11 13.39 -6.55
N ASN A 93 4.79 14.05 -5.62
CA ASN A 93 4.63 13.80 -4.20
C ASN A 93 4.59 15.11 -3.40
N TRP A 94 3.90 15.08 -2.26
CA TRP A 94 3.75 16.21 -1.35
C TRP A 94 3.50 15.67 0.06
N ASN A 95 4.20 16.23 1.04
CA ASN A 95 3.95 16.04 2.45
C ASN A 95 3.36 17.32 3.06
N ILE A 96 2.57 17.20 4.13
CA ILE A 96 2.06 18.36 4.88
C ILE A 96 3.17 19.28 5.42
N ALA A 97 4.36 18.75 5.63
CA ALA A 97 5.52 19.53 6.05
C ALA A 97 6.23 20.27 4.91
N ASP A 98 5.85 20.03 3.65
CA ASP A 98 6.47 20.64 2.47
C ASP A 98 5.74 21.92 2.05
N ASN A 99 6.50 22.91 1.59
CA ASN A 99 5.95 24.17 1.07
C ASN A 99 5.33 24.01 -0.32
N ASP A 100 5.85 23.09 -1.14
CA ASP A 100 5.49 22.89 -2.54
C ASP A 100 5.52 21.39 -2.91
N ILE A 101 4.95 21.06 -4.07
CA ILE A 101 4.93 19.71 -4.63
C ILE A 101 6.31 19.37 -5.22
N GLU A 102 6.76 18.13 -5.03
CA GLU A 102 7.94 17.58 -5.71
C GLU A 102 7.53 16.77 -6.95
N LEU A 103 8.08 17.15 -8.11
CA LEU A 103 7.95 16.42 -9.36
C LEU A 103 9.19 15.54 -9.56
N ILE A 104 8.99 14.26 -9.84
CA ILE A 104 10.04 13.26 -10.05
C ILE A 104 9.82 12.58 -11.39
N GLU A 105 10.89 12.49 -12.18
CA GLU A 105 10.95 11.63 -13.36
C GLU A 105 11.12 10.17 -12.91
N PRO A 106 10.13 9.28 -13.08
CA PRO A 106 10.16 7.89 -12.61
C PRO A 106 11.23 7.03 -13.29
N SER A 107 11.65 7.40 -14.49
CA SER A 107 12.68 6.67 -15.25
C SER A 107 14.07 6.83 -14.62
N THR A 108 14.36 8.01 -14.05
CA THR A 108 15.65 8.34 -13.43
C THR A 108 15.59 8.37 -11.89
N GLY A 109 14.40 8.52 -11.32
CA GLY A 109 14.16 8.67 -9.88
C GLY A 109 14.69 10.00 -9.34
N LYS A 110 14.77 11.04 -10.18
CA LYS A 110 15.29 12.37 -9.82
C LYS A 110 14.25 13.46 -10.13
N ARG A 111 14.39 14.60 -9.46
CA ARG A 111 13.74 15.85 -9.89
C ARG A 111 14.27 16.30 -11.25
#